data_AF-D5UIG1-F1
#
_entry.id   AF-D5UIG1-F1
#
_cell.length_a   1.000
_cell.length_b   1.000
_cell.length_c   1.000
_cell.angle_alpha   90.00
_cell.angle_beta   90.00
_cell.angle_gamma   90.00
#
_symmetry.space_group_name_H-M   'P 1'
#
loop_
_entity.id
_entity.type
_entity.pdbx_description
1 polymer ?
#
loop_
_entity_poly.entity_id
_entity_poly.type
_entity_poly.pdbx_seq_one_letter_code
_entity_poly.pdbx_strand_id
1 'polypeptide(L)'
;MAGAVVVLAVGAVLGTRAVTAARSRPLPSDVAAPTTAFAVQLVTGSCLAALPADGEVDRVDVVPCADPHGAQVVGQYAFDAAAVWPGQDAAHARVAQACVLSDEEVAAGVDLVTWAPTAASWSDGDRTGLCVAVPAAPVTGSFVDGTATPAS
;
A
#
# COMPACT_ATOMS: atom_id res chain seq x y z
N MET A 1 -62.79 3.98 6.56
CA MET A 1 -61.54 4.76 6.59
C MET A 1 -60.48 3.90 7.24
N ALA A 2 -59.68 3.17 6.45
CA ALA A 2 -58.57 2.36 6.96
C ALA A 2 -57.28 3.02 6.49
N GLY A 3 -56.56 3.65 7.42
CA GLY A 3 -55.28 4.29 7.15
C GLY A 3 -54.17 3.24 7.09
N ALA A 4 -53.47 3.16 5.96
CA ALA A 4 -52.28 2.34 5.81
C ALA A 4 -51.10 3.06 6.48
N VAL A 5 -50.56 2.45 7.54
CA VAL A 5 -49.29 2.88 8.15
C VAL A 5 -48.16 2.39 7.24
N VAL A 6 -47.53 3.30 6.51
CA VAL A 6 -46.30 3.03 5.77
C VAL A 6 -45.14 3.14 6.75
N VAL A 7 -44.60 2.00 7.18
CA VAL A 7 -43.36 1.96 7.97
C VAL A 7 -42.18 2.04 7.00
N LEU A 8 -41.60 3.24 6.86
CA LEU A 8 -40.30 3.42 6.22
C LEU A 8 -39.22 2.92 7.18
N ALA A 9 -38.80 1.67 7.01
CA ALA A 9 -37.59 1.16 7.65
C ALA A 9 -36.36 1.76 6.94
N VAL A 10 -35.87 2.89 7.42
CA VAL A 10 -34.53 3.40 7.07
C VAL A 10 -33.53 2.59 7.87
N GLY A 11 -33.13 1.43 7.35
CA GLY A 11 -32.07 0.62 7.93
C GLY A 11 -30.73 1.35 7.87
N ALA A 12 -30.09 1.54 9.02
CA ALA A 12 -28.80 2.22 9.14
C ALA A 12 -27.68 1.39 8.46
N VAL A 13 -27.28 1.76 7.25
CA VAL A 13 -26.10 1.23 6.54
C VAL A 13 -24.79 1.88 7.05
N LEU A 14 -24.74 2.25 8.34
CA LEU A 14 -23.61 3.00 8.90
C LEU A 14 -22.48 2.08 9.39
N GLY A 15 -22.80 0.82 9.72
CA GLY A 15 -21.84 -0.11 10.33
C GLY A 15 -20.73 -0.60 9.39
N THR A 16 -21.04 -0.86 8.11
CA THR A 16 -20.05 -1.38 7.15
C THR A 16 -19.09 -0.31 6.65
N ARG A 17 -19.60 0.91 6.38
CA ARG A 17 -18.82 2.06 5.88
C ARG A 17 -17.75 2.54 6.86
N ALA A 18 -18.04 2.51 8.16
CA ALA A 18 -17.08 2.93 9.18
C ALA A 18 -15.92 1.92 9.34
N VAL A 19 -16.20 0.63 9.18
CA VAL A 19 -15.21 -0.45 9.28
C VAL A 19 -14.29 -0.46 8.05
N THR A 20 -14.80 -0.27 6.84
CA THR A 20 -13.97 -0.16 5.64
C THR A 20 -13.08 1.09 5.68
N ALA A 21 -13.63 2.23 6.08
CA ALA A 21 -12.87 3.48 6.20
C ALA A 21 -11.74 3.44 7.24
N ALA A 22 -11.83 2.56 8.25
CA ALA A 22 -10.76 2.37 9.23
C ALA A 22 -9.61 1.51 8.67
N ARG A 23 -9.92 0.53 7.79
CA ARG A 23 -8.95 -0.37 7.17
C ARG A 23 -8.16 0.27 6.02
N SER A 24 -8.67 1.35 5.44
CA SER A 24 -8.01 2.11 4.38
C SER A 24 -7.29 3.36 4.88
N ARG A 25 -7.21 3.59 6.19
CA ARG A 25 -6.49 4.76 6.72
C ARG A 25 -5.00 4.57 6.49
N PRO A 26 -4.32 5.53 5.84
CA PRO A 26 -2.88 5.51 5.73
C PRO A 26 -2.22 5.41 7.10
N LEU A 27 -1.20 4.57 7.21
CA LEU A 27 -0.30 4.56 8.35
C LEU A 27 0.67 5.75 8.29
N PRO A 28 1.28 6.12 9.42
CA PRO A 28 2.50 6.92 9.39
C PRO A 28 3.54 6.28 8.47
N SER A 29 4.32 7.10 7.76
CA SER A 29 5.41 6.62 6.91
C SER A 29 6.47 5.85 7.70
N ASP A 30 6.70 6.24 8.94
CA ASP A 30 7.53 5.52 9.90
C ASP A 30 6.68 5.20 11.15
N VAL A 31 6.50 3.90 11.41
CA VAL A 31 5.69 3.44 12.54
C VAL A 31 6.53 3.39 13.81
N ALA A 32 5.94 3.73 14.95
CA ALA A 32 6.66 3.75 16.22
C ALA A 32 6.97 2.34 16.79
N ALA A 33 6.28 1.30 16.29
CA ALA A 33 6.46 -0.08 16.70
C ALA A 33 6.00 -1.03 15.58
N PRO A 34 6.51 -2.27 15.54
CA PRO A 34 6.06 -3.27 14.57
C PRO A 34 4.55 -3.49 14.59
N THR A 35 3.94 -3.58 13.42
CA THR A 35 2.49 -3.77 13.26
C THR A 35 2.16 -4.47 11.95
N THR A 36 1.07 -5.23 11.93
CA THR A 36 0.57 -5.83 10.68
C THR A 36 -0.47 -4.91 10.05
N ALA A 37 -0.22 -4.47 8.82
CA ALA A 37 -1.06 -3.52 8.08
C ALA A 37 -1.67 -4.16 6.83
N PHE A 38 -2.75 -3.57 6.29
CA PHE A 38 -3.17 -3.86 4.92
C PHE A 38 -2.27 -3.11 3.93
N ALA A 39 -2.03 -3.69 2.74
CA ALA A 39 -1.21 -3.06 1.71
C ALA A 39 -1.72 -1.66 1.31
N VAL A 40 -3.04 -1.47 1.29
CA VAL A 40 -3.71 -0.19 1.00
C VAL A 40 -3.43 0.91 2.04
N GLN A 41 -2.88 0.58 3.20
CA GLN A 41 -2.52 1.55 4.24
C GLN A 41 -1.10 2.07 4.12
N LEU A 42 -0.28 1.45 3.25
CA LEU A 42 1.12 1.82 3.09
C LEU A 42 1.24 3.15 2.35
N VAL A 43 2.27 3.89 2.69
CA VAL A 43 2.62 5.18 2.09
C VAL A 43 4.10 5.21 1.73
N THR A 44 4.51 6.18 0.92
CA THR A 44 5.95 6.44 0.73
C THR A 44 6.63 6.62 2.09
N GLY A 45 7.69 5.83 2.32
CA GLY A 45 8.44 5.73 3.56
C GLY A 45 8.18 4.45 4.36
N SER A 46 7.04 3.76 4.16
CA SER A 46 6.70 2.56 4.93
C SER A 46 7.75 1.45 4.79
N CYS A 47 8.37 1.07 5.90
CA CYS A 47 9.38 0.01 6.00
C CYS A 47 8.74 -1.34 6.35
N LEU A 48 9.10 -2.39 5.59
CA LEU A 48 8.50 -3.72 5.65
C LEU A 48 9.53 -4.72 6.15
N ALA A 49 9.17 -5.54 7.15
CA ALA A 49 10.10 -6.51 7.74
C ALA A 49 10.73 -7.41 6.66
N ALA A 50 9.93 -7.87 5.70
CA ALA A 50 10.36 -8.58 4.51
C ALA A 50 9.37 -8.34 3.36
N LEU A 51 9.83 -8.61 2.13
CA LEU A 51 8.93 -8.71 0.99
C LEU A 51 8.06 -9.98 1.14
N PRO A 52 6.73 -9.90 1.00
CA PRO A 52 5.86 -11.07 0.97
C PRO A 52 6.12 -11.94 -0.26
N ALA A 53 5.61 -13.17 -0.26
CA ALA A 53 5.68 -14.05 -1.43
C ALA A 53 4.94 -13.45 -2.63
N ASP A 54 5.36 -13.84 -3.84
CA ASP A 54 4.74 -13.38 -5.08
C ASP A 54 3.23 -13.69 -5.13
N GLY A 55 2.46 -12.73 -5.62
CA GLY A 55 1.01 -12.85 -5.78
C GLY A 55 0.24 -11.66 -5.21
N GLU A 56 -1.00 -11.90 -4.80
CA GLU A 56 -1.84 -10.89 -4.17
C GLU A 56 -1.36 -10.62 -2.73
N VAL A 57 -1.13 -9.35 -2.44
CA VAL A 57 -0.67 -8.88 -1.13
C VAL A 57 -1.81 -8.19 -0.40
N ASP A 58 -2.41 -8.89 0.57
CA ASP A 58 -3.44 -8.32 1.43
C ASP A 58 -2.83 -7.59 2.64
N ARG A 59 -1.96 -8.30 3.38
CA ARG A 59 -1.33 -7.79 4.60
C ARG A 59 0.18 -7.97 4.59
N VAL A 60 0.84 -7.10 5.32
CA VAL A 60 2.29 -7.05 5.47
C VAL A 60 2.66 -6.70 6.91
N ASP A 61 3.89 -7.05 7.30
CA ASP A 61 4.46 -6.61 8.56
C ASP A 61 5.30 -5.34 8.34
N VAL A 62 4.84 -4.25 8.94
CA VAL A 62 5.49 -2.93 8.89
C VAL A 62 6.28 -2.75 10.18
N VAL A 63 7.52 -2.28 10.05
CA VAL A 63 8.44 -2.06 11.17
C VAL A 63 8.93 -0.61 11.16
N PRO A 64 9.37 -0.06 12.32
CA PRO A 64 10.10 1.20 12.33
C PRO A 64 11.28 1.14 11.38
N CYS A 65 11.55 2.20 10.64
CA CYS A 65 12.67 2.21 9.68
C CYS A 65 14.04 2.12 10.37
N ALA A 66 14.11 2.47 11.66
CA ALA A 66 15.29 2.25 12.49
C ALA A 66 15.56 0.76 12.79
N ASP A 67 14.55 -0.11 12.65
CA ASP A 67 14.70 -1.55 12.80
C ASP A 67 15.12 -2.19 11.46
N PRO A 68 15.80 -3.36 11.49
CA PRO A 68 16.15 -4.08 10.27
C PRO A 68 14.92 -4.42 9.42
N HIS A 69 14.93 -4.02 8.15
CA HIS A 69 13.83 -4.24 7.21
C HIS A 69 14.34 -4.66 5.83
N GLY A 70 13.56 -5.50 5.16
CA GLY A 70 13.89 -6.10 3.87
C GLY A 70 13.21 -5.45 2.66
N ALA A 71 12.34 -4.46 2.88
CA ALA A 71 11.74 -3.68 1.80
C ALA A 71 11.25 -2.32 2.30
N GLN A 72 11.12 -1.34 1.40
CA GLN A 72 10.52 -0.04 1.72
C GLN A 72 9.67 0.47 0.55
N VAL A 73 8.52 1.05 0.83
CA VAL A 73 7.76 1.81 -0.17
C VAL A 73 8.49 3.13 -0.44
N VAL A 74 9.08 3.28 -1.62
CA VAL A 74 9.85 4.48 -2.01
C VAL A 74 9.07 5.45 -2.87
N GLY A 75 7.91 5.03 -3.37
CA GLY A 75 7.05 5.86 -4.20
C GLY A 75 5.63 5.33 -4.32
N GLN A 76 4.74 6.18 -4.82
CA GLN A 76 3.35 5.84 -5.08
C GLN A 76 2.93 6.38 -6.45
N TYR A 77 2.14 5.57 -7.15
CA TYR A 77 1.43 5.99 -8.35
C TYR A 77 -0.04 6.22 -8.00
N ALA A 78 -0.53 7.43 -8.19
CA ALA A 78 -1.95 7.75 -8.00
C ALA A 78 -2.70 7.56 -9.33
N PHE A 79 -3.64 6.62 -9.35
CA PHE A 79 -4.65 6.55 -10.40
C PHE A 79 -5.63 7.73 -10.25
N ASP A 80 -6.21 8.18 -11.37
CA ASP A 80 -7.28 9.17 -11.31
C ASP A 80 -8.46 8.63 -10.48
N ALA A 81 -9.00 9.47 -9.59
CA ALA A 81 -10.07 9.08 -8.67
C ALA A 81 -11.36 8.64 -9.40
N ALA A 82 -11.62 9.19 -10.58
CA ALA A 82 -12.76 8.86 -11.43
C ALA A 82 -12.44 7.78 -12.49
N ALA A 83 -11.23 7.20 -12.47
CA ALA A 83 -10.87 6.15 -13.41
C ALA A 83 -11.79 4.92 -13.26
N VAL A 84 -12.14 4.33 -14.41
CA VAL A 84 -12.75 3.00 -14.47
C VAL A 84 -11.65 1.95 -14.33
N TRP A 85 -11.96 0.82 -13.68
CA TRP A 85 -11.03 -0.29 -13.52
C TRP A 85 -10.46 -0.71 -14.89
N PRO A 86 -9.14 -0.59 -15.11
CA PRO A 86 -8.54 -0.83 -16.42
C PRO A 86 -8.30 -2.32 -16.72
N GLY A 87 -8.54 -3.21 -15.75
CA GLY A 87 -8.08 -4.59 -15.78
C GLY A 87 -6.69 -4.74 -15.12
N GLN A 88 -6.39 -5.95 -14.64
CA GLN A 88 -5.21 -6.20 -13.80
C GLN A 88 -3.90 -5.89 -14.55
N ASP A 89 -3.74 -6.41 -15.77
CA ASP A 89 -2.52 -6.22 -16.56
C ASP A 89 -2.26 -4.73 -16.87
N ALA A 90 -3.31 -3.98 -17.17
CA ALA A 90 -3.20 -2.55 -17.46
C ALA A 90 -2.91 -1.73 -16.18
N ALA A 91 -3.41 -2.16 -15.02
CA ALA A 91 -3.05 -1.56 -13.74
C ALA A 91 -1.57 -1.80 -13.44
N HIS A 92 -1.08 -3.03 -13.56
CA HIS A 92 0.33 -3.37 -13.39
C HIS A 92 1.23 -2.57 -14.33
N ALA A 93 0.90 -2.53 -15.62
CA ALA A 93 1.70 -1.80 -16.61
C ALA A 93 1.82 -0.31 -16.29
N ARG A 94 0.75 0.34 -15.79
CA ARG A 94 0.78 1.76 -15.40
C ARG A 94 1.65 2.01 -14.18
N VAL A 95 1.55 1.16 -13.15
CA VAL A 95 2.40 1.29 -11.96
C VAL A 95 3.85 1.04 -12.33
N ALA A 96 4.14 0.00 -13.12
CA ALA A 96 5.49 -0.30 -13.59
C ALA A 96 6.11 0.81 -14.44
N GLN A 97 5.31 1.53 -15.23
CA GLN A 97 5.80 2.67 -15.99
C GLN A 97 6.13 3.89 -15.11
N ALA A 98 5.42 4.04 -13.99
CA ALA A 98 5.61 5.16 -13.07
C ALA A 98 6.72 4.91 -12.03
N CYS A 99 6.90 3.66 -11.62
CA CYS A 99 7.91 3.25 -10.67
C CYS A 99 9.23 2.98 -11.40
N VAL A 100 10.20 3.88 -11.23
CA VAL A 100 11.54 3.75 -11.79
C VAL A 100 12.58 3.98 -10.69
N LEU A 101 13.63 3.16 -10.66
CA LEU A 101 14.80 3.41 -9.83
C LEU A 101 15.73 4.40 -10.51
N SER A 102 16.47 5.15 -9.71
CA SER A 102 17.64 5.89 -10.16
C SER A 102 18.80 4.93 -10.49
N ASP A 103 19.74 5.38 -11.33
CA ASP A 103 20.95 4.62 -11.65
C ASP A 103 21.78 4.30 -10.39
N GLU A 104 21.72 5.15 -9.37
CA GLU A 104 22.41 4.98 -8.09
C GLU A 104 21.80 3.83 -7.27
N GLU A 105 20.47 3.76 -7.21
CA GLU A 105 19.75 2.66 -6.54
C GLU A 105 19.99 1.31 -7.26
N VAL A 106 19.97 1.32 -8.59
CA VAL A 106 20.31 0.13 -9.39
C VAL A 106 21.76 -0.30 -9.14
N ALA A 107 22.71 0.65 -9.11
CA ALA A 107 24.11 0.36 -8.83
C ALA A 107 24.34 -0.14 -7.39
N ALA A 108 23.49 0.25 -6.45
CA ALA A 108 23.49 -0.25 -5.07
C ALA A 108 22.88 -1.66 -4.93
N GLY A 109 22.39 -2.26 -6.02
CA GLY A 109 21.77 -3.59 -6.02
C GLY A 109 20.39 -3.61 -5.36
N VAL A 110 19.67 -2.48 -5.41
CA VAL A 110 18.27 -2.41 -4.99
C VAL A 110 17.38 -2.90 -6.13
N ASP A 111 16.54 -3.89 -5.85
CA ASP A 111 15.49 -4.32 -6.75
C ASP A 111 14.22 -3.49 -6.56
N LEU A 112 13.42 -3.37 -7.60
CA LEU A 112 12.13 -2.67 -7.56
C LEU A 112 10.99 -3.63 -7.85
N VAL A 113 10.06 -3.70 -6.90
CA VAL A 113 8.81 -4.44 -7.01
C VAL A 113 7.65 -3.46 -7.05
N THR A 114 6.67 -3.72 -7.91
CA THR A 114 5.51 -2.84 -8.09
C THR A 114 4.24 -3.53 -7.66
N TRP A 115 3.48 -2.90 -6.77
CA TRP A 115 2.15 -3.38 -6.39
C TRP A 115 1.10 -2.50 -7.02
N ALA A 116 0.20 -3.10 -7.78
CA ALA A 116 -0.97 -2.43 -8.34
C ALA A 116 -2.23 -2.85 -7.57
N PRO A 117 -3.26 -1.99 -7.50
CA PRO A 117 -4.55 -2.36 -6.96
C PRO A 117 -5.08 -3.65 -7.59
N THR A 118 -5.88 -4.40 -6.84
CA THR A 118 -6.66 -5.52 -7.39
C THR A 118 -8.05 -5.03 -7.78
N ALA A 119 -8.79 -5.82 -8.55
CA ALA A 119 -10.19 -5.51 -8.85
C ALA A 119 -11.04 -5.36 -7.57
N ALA A 120 -10.72 -6.16 -6.54
CA ALA A 120 -11.38 -6.10 -5.24
C ALA A 120 -11.06 -4.79 -4.51
N SER A 121 -9.77 -4.47 -4.30
CA SER A 121 -9.39 -3.23 -3.62
C SER A 121 -9.88 -1.99 -4.39
N TRP A 122 -9.87 -2.05 -5.72
CA TRP A 122 -10.40 -0.98 -6.57
C TRP A 122 -11.90 -0.76 -6.34
N SER A 123 -12.68 -1.83 -6.17
CA SER A 123 -14.12 -1.72 -5.86
C SER A 123 -14.36 -1.07 -4.50
N ASP A 124 -13.41 -1.21 -3.58
CA ASP A 124 -13.41 -0.59 -2.25
C ASP A 124 -12.80 0.82 -2.22
N GLY A 125 -12.32 1.32 -3.37
CA GLY A 125 -11.83 2.68 -3.56
C GLY A 125 -10.31 2.84 -3.62
N ASP A 126 -9.54 1.76 -3.62
CA ASP A 126 -8.09 1.80 -3.80
C ASP A 126 -7.72 2.33 -5.19
N ARG A 127 -6.93 3.41 -5.23
CA ARG A 127 -6.46 4.07 -6.45
C ARG A 127 -4.95 4.29 -6.39
N THR A 128 -4.22 3.45 -5.67
CA THR A 128 -2.80 3.66 -5.39
C THR A 128 -1.97 2.45 -5.80
N GLY A 129 -1.02 2.67 -6.70
CA GLY A 129 0.09 1.75 -6.91
C GLY A 129 1.26 2.08 -5.98
N LEU A 130 2.03 1.07 -5.58
CA LEU A 130 3.19 1.22 -4.70
C LEU A 130 4.47 0.79 -5.42
N CYS A 131 5.51 1.60 -5.28
CA CYS A 131 6.87 1.31 -5.72
C CYS A 131 7.66 0.83 -4.50
N VAL A 132 8.07 -0.43 -4.48
CA VAL A 132 8.69 -1.08 -3.32
C VAL A 132 10.15 -1.40 -3.64
N ALA A 133 11.07 -0.72 -2.98
CA ALA A 133 12.49 -1.01 -3.02
C ALA A 133 12.81 -2.23 -2.16
N VAL A 134 13.66 -3.13 -2.68
CA VAL A 134 14.07 -4.37 -2.04
C VAL A 134 15.59 -4.45 -2.08
N PRO A 135 16.30 -4.15 -0.97
CA PRO A 135 17.74 -4.28 -0.93
C PRO A 135 18.19 -5.75 -0.94
N ALA A 136 19.42 -5.99 -1.41
CA ALA A 136 20.03 -7.32 -1.44
C ALA A 136 20.19 -7.97 -0.05
N ALA A 137 20.21 -7.18 1.02
CA ALA A 137 20.21 -7.61 2.41
C ALA A 137 19.44 -6.59 3.28
N PRO A 138 18.95 -6.97 4.47
CA PRO A 138 18.23 -6.05 5.34
C PRO A 138 19.02 -4.78 5.66
N VAL A 139 18.32 -3.65 5.75
CA VAL A 139 18.87 -2.33 6.06
C VAL A 139 18.21 -1.71 7.29
N THR A 140 18.82 -0.69 7.85
CA THR A 140 18.22 0.28 8.77
C THR A 140 18.29 1.68 8.17
N GLY A 141 17.44 2.61 8.61
CA GLY A 141 17.30 3.93 7.99
C GLY A 141 16.26 3.94 6.88
N SER A 142 16.33 4.90 5.95
CA SER A 142 15.32 5.06 4.90
C SER A 142 15.95 5.40 3.55
N PHE A 143 15.49 4.76 2.48
CA PHE A 143 15.85 5.10 1.11
C PHE A 143 15.27 6.45 0.70
N VAL A 144 14.11 6.84 1.25
CA VAL A 144 13.41 8.09 0.90
C VAL A 144 14.19 9.34 1.36
N ASP A 145 14.94 9.25 2.46
CA ASP A 145 15.77 10.35 2.98
C ASP A 145 17.28 10.11 2.83
N GLY A 146 17.67 9.01 2.17
CA GLY A 146 19.06 8.66 1.90
C GLY A 146 19.86 8.19 3.13
N THR A 147 19.20 7.78 4.21
CA THR A 147 19.84 7.27 5.43
C THR A 147 19.98 5.76 5.48
N ALA A 148 19.45 5.04 4.49
CA ALA A 148 19.52 3.57 4.45
C ALA A 148 20.97 3.06 4.49
N THR A 149 21.25 2.16 5.42
CA THR A 149 22.55 1.46 5.56
C THR A 149 22.34 -0.02 5.88
N PRO A 150 23.27 -0.92 5.50
CA PRO A 150 23.17 -2.33 5.84
C PRO A 150 22.96 -2.56 7.33
N ALA A 151 21.97 -3.39 7.68
CA ALA A 151 21.76 -3.81 9.07
C ALA A 151 22.93 -4.71 9.49
N SER A 152 23.63 -4.31 10.55
CA SER A 152 24.80 -5.02 11.11
C SER A 152 24.39 -6.13 12.07
#